data_AF-F7W8H0-F1
#
_entry.id   AF-F7W8H0-F1
#
_cell.length_a   1.000
_cell.length_b   1.000
_cell.length_c   1.000
_cell.angle_alpha   90.00
_cell.angle_beta   90.00
_cell.angle_gamma   90.00
#
_symmetry.space_group_name_H-M   'P 1'
#
loop_
_entity.id
_entity.type
_entity.pdbx_description
1 polymer ?
#
loop_
_entity_poly.entity_id
_entity_poly.type
_entity_poly.pdbx_seq_one_letter_code
_entity_poly.pdbx_strand_id
1 'polypeptide(L)'
;MEELMEEELAQEQAKMAKKPKLIGRAPYDQEITVAASVRGYYFTAASRLIDIVAIYIMSGLLSRVAFVSNYLHEKLGLYSRTSGSGLEIFHRLMSEGCETERKRRELRVKKERMDQAMEIIVNLENKEKMSTAMAANSQAT
;
A
#
# COMPACT_ATOMS: atom_id res chain seq x y z
N MET A 1 34.20 -63.53 -28.46
CA MET A 1 34.57 -62.96 -27.15
C MET A 1 33.57 -61.87 -26.75
N GLU A 2 33.12 -61.05 -27.70
CA GLU A 2 32.04 -60.06 -27.50
C GLU A 2 30.65 -60.71 -27.27
N GLU A 3 30.28 -61.75 -28.03
CA GLU A 3 29.00 -62.46 -27.84
C GLU A 3 28.85 -63.12 -26.45
N LEU A 4 29.95 -63.59 -25.86
CA LEU A 4 29.98 -64.18 -24.52
C LEU A 4 29.72 -63.12 -23.44
N MET A 5 30.22 -61.90 -23.66
CA MET A 5 30.03 -60.76 -22.76
C MET A 5 28.58 -60.24 -22.79
N GLU A 6 27.95 -60.28 -23.96
CA GLU A 6 26.56 -59.84 -24.17
C GLU A 6 25.57 -60.84 -23.56
N GLU A 7 25.86 -62.13 -23.65
CA GLU A 7 25.07 -63.19 -23.02
C GLU A 7 25.16 -63.17 -21.48
N GLU A 8 26.36 -62.92 -20.93
CA GLU A 8 26.55 -62.74 -19.49
C GLU A 8 25.83 -61.49 -18.95
N LEU A 9 25.82 -60.40 -19.71
CA LEU A 9 25.08 -59.17 -19.37
C LEU A 9 23.57 -59.44 -19.33
N ALA A 10 23.04 -60.16 -20.33
CA ALA A 10 21.63 -60.54 -20.38
C ALA A 10 21.24 -61.46 -19.22
N GLN A 11 22.13 -62.38 -18.82
CA GLN A 11 21.92 -63.24 -17.66
C GLN A 11 21.96 -62.45 -16.34
N GLU A 12 22.89 -61.51 -16.16
CA GLU A 12 22.93 -60.64 -14.98
C GLU A 12 21.71 -59.73 -14.90
N GLN A 13 21.26 -59.16 -16.02
CA GLN A 13 20.02 -58.38 -16.08
C GLN A 13 18.79 -59.24 -15.73
N ALA A 14 18.72 -60.48 -16.23
CA ALA A 14 17.65 -61.42 -15.90
C ALA A 14 17.68 -61.83 -14.42
N LYS A 15 18.87 -61.99 -13.81
CA LYS A 15 19.01 -62.23 -12.36
C LYS A 15 18.57 -61.00 -11.57
N MET A 16 19.01 -59.80 -11.95
CA MET A 16 18.64 -58.53 -11.31
C MET A 16 17.14 -58.28 -11.37
N ALA A 17 16.48 -58.58 -12.50
CA ALA A 17 15.02 -58.48 -12.65
C ALA A 17 14.25 -59.51 -11.80
N LYS A 18 14.89 -60.61 -11.39
CA LYS A 18 14.33 -61.62 -10.46
C LYS A 18 14.55 -61.25 -8.97
N LYS A 19 15.57 -60.46 -8.64
CA LYS A 19 15.82 -59.96 -7.27
C LYS A 19 14.67 -59.17 -6.62
N PRO A 20 13.88 -58.32 -7.31
CA PRO A 20 12.74 -57.64 -6.67
C PRO A 20 11.60 -58.59 -6.27
N LYS A 21 11.57 -59.82 -6.79
CA LYS A 21 10.61 -60.86 -6.34
C LYS A 21 11.11 -61.60 -5.10
N LEU A 22 12.42 -61.58 -4.81
CA LEU A 22 13.01 -62.16 -3.60
C LEU A 22 12.94 -61.20 -2.40
N ILE A 23 12.96 -59.89 -2.67
CA ILE A 23 12.76 -58.87 -1.64
C ILE A 23 11.26 -58.85 -1.33
N GLY A 24 10.89 -59.50 -0.22
CA GLY A 24 9.54 -59.43 0.31
C GLY A 24 9.11 -57.98 0.59
N ARG A 25 7.87 -57.80 1.05
CA ARG A 25 7.33 -56.48 1.36
C ARG A 25 8.28 -55.71 2.30
N ALA A 26 8.55 -54.45 1.99
CA ALA A 26 9.41 -53.62 2.83
C ALA A 26 8.86 -53.57 4.26
N PRO A 27 9.72 -53.70 5.29
CA PRO A 27 9.30 -53.88 6.67
C PRO A 27 8.49 -52.71 7.26
N TYR A 28 8.51 -51.54 6.61
CA TYR A 28 7.80 -50.32 7.05
C TYR A 28 6.84 -49.74 6.01
N ASP A 29 6.43 -50.53 5.02
CA ASP A 29 5.58 -50.06 3.92
C ASP A 29 4.23 -49.49 4.41
N GLN A 30 3.67 -50.09 5.46
CA GLN A 30 2.41 -49.63 6.07
C GLN A 30 2.61 -48.31 6.81
N GLU A 31 3.66 -48.21 7.60
CA GLU A 31 4.01 -47.03 8.40
C GLU A 31 4.32 -45.84 7.50
N ILE A 32 5.03 -46.06 6.40
CA ILE A 32 5.30 -45.02 5.39
C ILE A 32 4.00 -44.56 4.74
N THR A 33 3.10 -45.49 4.39
CA THR A 33 1.80 -45.16 3.80
C THR A 33 0.93 -44.32 4.74
N VAL A 34 0.90 -44.69 6.03
CA VAL A 34 0.19 -43.93 7.07
C VAL A 34 0.83 -42.57 7.27
N ALA A 35 2.15 -42.48 7.38
CA ALA A 35 2.88 -41.22 7.54
C ALA A 35 2.66 -40.27 6.35
N ALA A 36 2.67 -40.81 5.12
CA ALA A 36 2.37 -40.05 3.92
C ALA A 36 0.93 -39.51 3.94
N SER A 37 -0.04 -40.33 4.36
CA SER A 37 -1.45 -39.94 4.45
C SER A 37 -1.67 -38.84 5.49
N VAL A 38 -1.08 -38.99 6.68
CA VAL A 38 -1.12 -37.98 7.76
C VAL A 38 -0.50 -36.67 7.30
N ARG A 39 0.68 -36.74 6.67
CA ARG A 39 1.35 -35.55 6.14
C ARG A 39 0.51 -34.86 5.07
N GLY A 40 -0.08 -35.62 4.14
CA GLY A 40 -0.97 -35.10 3.11
C GLY A 40 -2.17 -34.38 3.72
N TYR A 41 -2.82 -35.00 4.72
CA TYR A 41 -3.93 -34.39 5.44
C TYR A 41 -3.56 -33.03 6.06
N TYR A 42 -2.47 -32.99 6.84
CA TYR A 42 -2.06 -31.75 7.51
C TYR A 42 -1.61 -30.68 6.52
N PHE A 43 -0.97 -31.06 5.41
CA PHE A 43 -0.59 -30.12 4.37
C PHE A 43 -1.82 -29.47 3.71
N THR A 44 -2.83 -30.26 3.36
CA THR A 44 -4.09 -29.75 2.81
C THR A 44 -4.87 -28.92 3.84
N ALA A 45 -4.94 -29.38 5.09
CA ALA A 45 -5.61 -28.66 6.17
C ALA A 45 -4.96 -27.31 6.45
N ALA A 46 -3.62 -27.24 6.45
CA ALA A 46 -2.87 -25.99 6.62
C ALA A 46 -3.15 -25.01 5.48
N SER A 47 -3.13 -25.47 4.22
CA SER A 47 -3.46 -24.63 3.06
C SER A 47 -4.87 -24.04 3.18
N ARG A 48 -5.87 -24.88 3.51
CA ARG A 48 -7.26 -24.43 3.70
C ARG A 48 -7.38 -23.42 4.84
N LEU A 49 -6.67 -23.63 5.94
CA LEU A 49 -6.69 -22.72 7.09
C LEU A 49 -6.19 -21.33 6.68
N ILE A 50 -5.07 -21.26 5.95
CA ILE A 50 -4.49 -20.00 5.48
C ILE A 50 -5.51 -19.25 4.61
N ASP A 51 -6.11 -19.95 3.64
CA ASP A 51 -7.08 -19.35 2.72
C ASP A 51 -8.34 -18.86 3.45
N ILE A 52 -8.90 -19.70 4.34
CA ILE A 52 -10.11 -19.35 5.09
C ILE A 52 -9.87 -18.16 6.01
N VAL A 53 -8.73 -18.12 6.72
CA VAL A 53 -8.40 -17.00 7.60
C VAL A 53 -8.24 -15.71 6.81
N ALA A 54 -7.52 -15.75 5.68
CA ALA A 54 -7.36 -14.59 4.81
C ALA A 54 -8.72 -14.08 4.28
N ILE A 55 -9.57 -14.99 3.79
CA ILE A 55 -10.92 -14.65 3.33
C ILE A 55 -11.75 -14.06 4.45
N TYR A 56 -11.70 -14.63 5.66
CA TYR A 56 -12.50 -14.15 6.79
C TYR A 56 -12.06 -12.76 7.27
N ILE A 57 -10.75 -12.48 7.27
CA ILE A 57 -10.24 -11.14 7.58
C ILE A 57 -10.70 -10.14 6.51
N MET A 58 -10.55 -10.47 5.23
CA MET A 58 -10.93 -9.55 4.15
C MET A 58 -12.44 -9.30 4.08
N SER A 59 -13.26 -10.35 4.11
CA SER A 59 -14.72 -10.25 3.97
C SER A 59 -15.43 -9.90 5.29
N GLY A 60 -14.89 -10.30 6.43
CA GLY A 60 -15.49 -10.05 7.74
C GLY A 60 -15.07 -8.70 8.31
N LEU A 61 -13.76 -8.46 8.42
CA LEU A 61 -13.23 -7.28 9.10
C LEU A 61 -13.30 -6.04 8.20
N LEU A 62 -12.71 -6.09 7.01
CA LEU A 62 -12.60 -4.90 6.15
C LEU A 62 -13.97 -4.44 5.64
N SER A 63 -14.88 -5.35 5.30
CA SER A 63 -16.24 -4.98 4.92
C SER A 63 -17.02 -4.32 6.06
N ARG A 64 -16.77 -4.68 7.32
CA ARG A 64 -17.37 -3.98 8.48
C ARG A 64 -16.77 -2.59 8.67
N VAL A 65 -15.46 -2.45 8.47
CA VAL A 65 -14.76 -1.16 8.53
C VAL A 65 -15.14 -0.25 7.35
N ALA A 66 -15.60 -0.79 6.22
CA ALA A 66 -16.08 0.02 5.11
C ALA A 66 -17.26 0.94 5.50
N PHE A 67 -18.02 0.60 6.55
CA PHE A 67 -19.09 1.46 7.09
C PHE A 67 -18.59 2.61 7.97
N VAL A 68 -17.28 2.77 8.15
CA VAL A 68 -16.68 3.87 8.92
C VAL A 68 -17.12 5.23 8.40
N SER A 69 -17.32 5.40 7.09
CA SER A 69 -17.80 6.67 6.55
C SER A 69 -19.17 7.05 7.12
N ASN A 70 -20.13 6.13 7.08
CA ASN A 70 -21.47 6.34 7.61
C ASN A 70 -21.44 6.58 9.13
N TYR A 71 -20.62 5.80 9.84
CA TYR A 71 -20.40 5.98 11.28
C TYR A 71 -19.82 7.37 11.60
N LEU A 72 -18.84 7.84 10.83
CA LEU A 72 -18.26 9.17 10.99
C LEU A 72 -19.30 10.25 10.72
N HIS A 73 -20.07 10.14 9.65
CA HIS A 73 -21.14 11.10 9.36
C HIS A 73 -22.18 11.16 10.49
N GLU A 74 -22.53 10.03 11.10
CA GLU A 74 -23.40 9.99 12.28
C GLU A 74 -22.74 10.66 13.50
N LYS A 75 -21.51 10.27 13.85
CA LYS A 75 -20.80 10.79 15.04
C LYS A 75 -20.39 12.25 14.92
N LEU A 76 -20.13 12.73 13.71
CA LEU A 76 -19.89 14.14 13.42
C LEU A 76 -21.19 14.96 13.39
N GLY A 77 -22.35 14.31 13.54
CA GLY A 77 -23.66 14.96 13.59
C GLY A 77 -24.19 15.40 12.22
N LEU A 78 -23.58 14.96 11.13
CA LEU A 78 -23.91 15.39 9.76
C LEU A 78 -25.27 14.84 9.28
N TYR A 79 -25.75 13.73 9.86
CA TYR A 79 -27.08 13.16 9.59
C TYR A 79 -28.16 13.65 10.57
N SER A 80 -27.81 14.40 11.61
CA SER A 80 -28.79 14.84 12.61
C SER A 80 -29.70 15.93 12.04
N ARG A 81 -30.97 15.60 11.78
CA ARG A 81 -32.02 16.59 11.44
C ARG A 81 -32.38 17.51 12.60
N THR A 82 -31.99 17.17 13.82
CA THR A 82 -32.40 17.82 15.07
C THR A 82 -31.31 18.67 15.71
N SER A 83 -30.05 18.57 15.26
CA SER A 83 -28.91 19.30 15.85
C SER A 83 -28.48 20.46 14.95
N GLY A 84 -29.14 21.60 15.06
CA GLY A 84 -28.70 22.87 14.47
C GLY A 84 -28.73 22.95 12.94
N SER A 85 -28.59 24.16 12.40
CA SER A 85 -28.35 24.35 10.97
C SER A 85 -27.03 23.68 10.62
N GLY A 86 -27.00 22.79 9.61
CA GLY A 86 -25.78 22.06 9.23
C GLY A 86 -24.56 22.98 9.03
N LEU A 87 -24.79 24.26 8.72
CA LEU A 87 -23.77 25.31 8.62
C LEU A 87 -22.94 25.48 9.92
N GLU A 88 -23.55 25.42 11.10
CA GLU A 88 -22.83 25.59 12.38
C GLU A 88 -21.91 24.39 12.66
N ILE A 89 -22.37 23.18 12.35
CA ILE A 89 -21.57 21.95 12.47
C ILE A 89 -20.38 22.02 11.51
N PHE A 90 -20.60 22.42 10.26
CA PHE A 90 -19.51 22.60 9.29
C PHE A 90 -18.54 23.68 9.74
N HIS A 91 -19.02 24.82 10.26
CA HIS A 91 -18.16 25.88 10.77
C HIS A 91 -17.28 25.38 11.93
N ARG A 92 -17.84 24.59 12.85
CA ARG A 92 -17.09 23.97 13.94
C ARG A 92 -16.06 22.95 13.44
N LEU A 93 -16.45 22.05 12.54
CA LEU A 93 -15.57 20.99 12.03
C LEU A 93 -14.44 21.54 11.13
N MET A 94 -14.70 22.65 10.44
CA MET A 94 -13.74 23.35 9.59
C MET A 94 -12.93 24.40 10.37
N SER A 95 -13.28 24.68 11.63
CA SER A 95 -12.51 25.62 12.44
C SER A 95 -11.11 25.08 12.70
N GLU A 96 -10.12 25.94 12.45
CA GLU A 96 -8.72 25.60 12.68
C GLU A 96 -8.39 25.70 14.17
N GLY A 97 -7.35 24.98 14.61
CA GLY A 97 -6.78 25.19 15.93
C GLY A 97 -6.14 26.58 16.07
N CYS A 98 -6.11 27.10 17.31
CA CYS A 98 -5.61 28.44 17.63
C CYS A 98 -4.19 28.71 17.07
N GLU A 99 -3.29 27.74 17.18
CA GLU A 99 -1.91 27.88 16.67
C GLU A 99 -1.85 28.00 15.14
N THR A 100 -2.64 27.20 14.43
CA THR A 100 -2.70 27.23 12.96
C THR A 100 -3.31 28.54 12.49
N GLU A 101 -4.39 28.98 13.14
CA GLU A 101 -5.04 30.24 12.82
C GLU A 101 -4.08 31.42 13.02
N ARG A 102 -3.40 31.47 14.17
CA ARG A 102 -2.41 32.51 14.50
C ARG A 102 -1.29 32.53 13.48
N LYS A 103 -0.70 31.38 13.19
CA LYS A 103 0.39 31.27 12.22
C LYS A 103 -0.04 31.69 10.82
N ARG A 104 -1.25 31.30 10.38
CA ARG A 104 -1.82 31.72 9.10
C ARG A 104 -2.00 33.23 9.04
N ARG A 105 -2.48 33.85 10.12
CA ARG A 105 -2.65 35.30 10.22
C ARG A 105 -1.31 36.04 10.15
N GLU A 106 -0.33 35.58 10.92
CA GLU A 106 1.04 36.15 10.92
C GLU A 106 1.69 36.06 9.53
N LEU A 107 1.58 34.90 8.88
CA LEU A 107 2.14 34.68 7.54
C LEU A 107 1.43 35.52 6.47
N ARG A 108 0.11 35.71 6.57
CA ARG A 108 -0.63 36.60 5.64
C ARG A 108 -0.14 38.04 5.76
N VAL A 109 -0.04 38.56 6.98
CA VAL A 109 0.47 39.92 7.21
C VAL A 109 1.91 40.06 6.68
N LYS A 110 2.76 39.06 6.93
CA LYS A 110 4.13 39.08 6.42
C LYS A 110 4.18 39.05 4.89
N LYS A 111 3.33 38.25 4.25
CA LYS A 111 3.21 38.19 2.79
C LYS A 111 2.76 39.54 2.23
N GLU A 112 1.68 40.11 2.74
CA GLU A 112 1.16 41.42 2.28
C GLU A 112 2.21 42.53 2.38
N ARG A 113 2.97 42.58 3.48
CA ARG A 113 4.08 43.53 3.62
C ARG A 113 5.18 43.32 2.57
N MET A 114 5.49 42.06 2.26
CA MET A 114 6.49 41.73 1.25
C MET A 114 6.02 42.09 -0.15
N ASP A 115 4.74 41.85 -0.46
CA ASP A 115 4.11 42.21 -1.73
C ASP A 115 4.09 43.74 -1.91
N GLN A 116 3.74 44.50 -0.87
CA GLN A 116 3.80 45.97 -0.86
C GLN A 116 5.23 46.50 -1.06
N ALA A 117 6.21 45.92 -0.37
CA ALA A 117 7.61 46.31 -0.54
C ALA A 117 8.09 46.05 -1.97
N MET A 118 7.70 44.93 -2.56
CA MET A 118 8.04 44.61 -3.95
C MET A 118 7.39 45.60 -4.93
N GLU A 119 6.12 45.93 -4.74
CA GLU A 119 5.42 46.93 -5.53
C GLU A 119 6.13 48.29 -5.48
N ILE A 120 6.57 48.71 -4.29
CA ILE A 120 7.35 49.94 -4.11
C ILE A 120 8.66 49.87 -4.90
N ILE A 121 9.41 48.77 -4.80
CA ILE A 121 10.68 48.60 -5.53
C ILE A 121 10.46 48.70 -7.04
N VAL A 122 9.47 47.98 -7.58
CA VAL A 122 9.15 48.00 -9.01
C VAL A 122 8.77 49.41 -9.46
N ASN A 123 7.96 50.12 -8.68
CA ASN A 123 7.56 51.49 -8.99
C ASN A 123 8.74 52.47 -8.95
N LEU A 124 9.69 52.29 -8.03
CA LEU A 124 10.91 53.09 -7.96
C LEU A 124 11.82 52.84 -9.17
N GLU A 125 12.05 51.57 -9.53
CA GLU A 125 12.84 51.22 -10.72
C GLU A 125 12.23 51.80 -12.00
N ASN A 126 10.91 51.73 -12.14
CA ASN A 126 10.22 52.29 -13.30
C ASN A 126 10.36 53.82 -13.34
N LYS A 127 10.25 54.49 -12.19
CA LYS A 127 10.45 55.95 -12.10
C LYS A 127 11.89 56.36 -12.42
N GLU A 128 12.88 55.61 -11.96
CA GLU A 128 14.29 55.84 -12.27
C GLU A 128 14.57 55.67 -13.77
N LYS A 129 14.07 54.58 -14.38
CA LYS A 129 14.16 54.34 -15.84
C LYS A 129 13.49 55.45 -16.64
N MET A 130 12.33 55.96 -16.20
CA MET A 130 11.69 57.10 -16.85
C MET A 130 12.50 58.40 -16.69
N SER A 131 13.06 58.67 -15.51
CA SER A 131 13.89 59.87 -15.29
C SER A 131 15.19 59.87 -16.08
N THR A 132 15.85 58.71 -16.20
CA THR A 132 17.08 58.54 -16.98
C THR A 132 16.81 58.64 -18.48
N ALA A 133 15.70 58.07 -18.97
CA ALA A 133 15.26 58.23 -20.36
C ALA A 133 14.90 59.70 -20.68
N MET A 134 14.23 60.42 -19.79
CA MET A 134 13.90 61.84 -19.98
C MET A 134 15.16 62.72 -19.96
N ALA A 135 16.11 62.46 -19.06
CA ALA A 135 17.38 63.18 -18.99
C ALA A 135 18.24 62.96 -20.25
N ALA A 136 18.32 61.73 -20.76
CA ALA A 136 19.02 61.41 -21.99
C ALA A 136 18.38 62.09 -23.22
N ASN A 137 17.05 62.21 -23.26
CA ASN A 137 16.35 62.86 -24.37
C ASN A 137 16.50 64.39 -24.36
N SER A 138 16.61 65.01 -23.18
CA SER A 138 16.85 66.46 -23.04
C SER A 138 18.28 66.90 -23.36
N GLN A 139 19.24 65.98 -23.43
CA GLN A 139 20.63 66.26 -23.82
C GLN A 139 20.88 66.06 -25.33
N ALA A 140 19.91 65.51 -26.06
CA ALA A 140 19.99 65.23 -27.49
C ALA A 140 19.27 66.28 -28.37
N THR A 141 18.80 67.39 -27.77
CA THR A 141 18.23 68.57 -28.46
C THR A 141 19.09 69.79 -28.14
#